data_AF-A0A947E574-F1
#
_entry.id   AF-A0A947E574-F1
#
_cell.length_a   1.000
_cell.length_b   1.000
_cell.length_c   1.000
_cell.angle_alpha   90.00
_cell.angle_beta   90.00
_cell.angle_gamma   90.00
#
_symmetry.space_group_name_H-M   'P 1'
#
loop_
_entity.id
_entity.type
_entity.pdbx_description
1 polymer ?
#
loop_
_entity_poly.entity_id
_entity_poly.type
_entity_poly.pdbx_seq_one_letter_code
_entity_poly.pdbx_strand_id
1 'polypeptide(L)'
;MIDLTRLATSLTKHGAHKIAYLLEKYGKDGVLDKLRGVEPNINIDSVQARKNLSASGGVVPEVWDKARAAGSESIRALVLIGIIFSHHELIGAMRASRGKPFRGDLDKGKMLSVKHFSNIAHIIEELGYSVSHNSEHVTYNLSKMFEIPGLNKLALELLPLKLKTAGWDGKTGLVDELVNGKFNEVFSISQEQFRNWLTTGDVDAIGETLEDEDYFLDTDDTGPQTPFVFVPGHTPKKTGVVPIAASKAGGRAELLHNELQTALDSALVGKYGRDAVGTEQKAGGGTSIDLVVKTASECWFYEIKVAKTVKACIRQAIPQLLEYAYWRKDSNVADKLYIASKFKLTKDAEEYLDLLRKRFNLPLYYERIIL
;
A
#
# COMPACT_ATOMS: atom_id res chain seq x y z
N MET A 1 -5.44 -20.96 -2.53
CA MET A 1 -4.14 -20.39 -2.91
C MET A 1 -4.13 -20.22 -4.42
N ILE A 2 -3.76 -19.03 -4.92
CA ILE A 2 -3.73 -18.73 -6.36
C ILE A 2 -2.64 -19.54 -7.04
N ASP A 3 -2.96 -20.15 -8.18
CA ASP A 3 -1.99 -20.82 -9.04
C ASP A 3 -1.63 -19.92 -10.23
N LEU A 4 -0.49 -19.23 -10.11
CA LEU A 4 -0.03 -18.33 -11.16
C LEU A 4 0.29 -19.05 -12.47
N THR A 5 0.60 -20.35 -12.46
CA THR A 5 0.95 -21.08 -13.70
C THR A 5 -0.23 -21.13 -14.68
N ARG A 6 -1.46 -20.93 -14.20
CA ARG A 6 -2.67 -20.76 -15.01
C ARG A 6 -2.67 -19.47 -15.85
N LEU A 7 -1.83 -18.49 -15.49
CA LEU A 7 -1.55 -17.31 -16.29
C LEU A 7 -0.52 -17.68 -17.38
N ALA A 8 -1.02 -18.29 -18.44
CA ALA A 8 -0.21 -18.76 -19.58
C ALA A 8 -0.77 -18.17 -20.89
N THR A 9 -0.40 -16.93 -21.17
CA THR A 9 -0.70 -16.27 -22.45
C THR A 9 0.50 -16.39 -23.38
N SER A 10 0.30 -16.68 -24.66
CA SER A 10 1.43 -16.68 -25.60
C SER A 10 1.97 -15.27 -25.80
N LEU A 11 3.28 -15.06 -25.65
CA LEU A 11 3.95 -13.84 -26.11
C LEU A 11 4.29 -14.02 -27.58
N THR A 12 3.41 -13.55 -28.48
CA THR A 12 3.71 -13.50 -29.92
C THR A 12 4.40 -12.19 -30.29
N LYS A 13 5.11 -12.21 -31.42
CA LYS A 13 5.96 -11.12 -31.90
C LYS A 13 5.12 -9.85 -32.13
N HIS A 14 5.46 -8.76 -31.44
CA HIS A 14 4.95 -7.40 -31.67
C HIS A 14 3.41 -7.19 -31.52
N GLY A 15 2.65 -8.14 -30.98
CA GLY A 15 1.18 -8.01 -30.94
C GLY A 15 0.64 -7.20 -29.75
N ALA A 16 1.34 -7.22 -28.62
CA ALA A 16 0.74 -6.79 -27.36
C ALA A 16 0.73 -5.25 -27.16
N HIS A 17 1.78 -4.53 -27.57
CA HIS A 17 1.78 -3.06 -27.53
C HIS A 17 0.76 -2.46 -28.52
N LYS A 18 0.52 -3.15 -29.65
CA LYS A 18 -0.49 -2.76 -30.65
C LYS A 18 -1.91 -2.76 -30.12
N ILE A 19 -2.17 -3.47 -29.01
CA ILE A 19 -3.46 -3.40 -28.31
C ILE A 19 -3.69 -1.99 -27.77
N ALA A 20 -2.66 -1.31 -27.25
CA ALA A 20 -2.79 0.08 -26.78
C ALA A 20 -3.22 1.00 -27.93
N TYR A 21 -2.59 0.87 -29.11
CA TYR A 21 -2.97 1.62 -30.30
C TYR A 21 -4.44 1.39 -30.72
N LEU A 22 -4.90 0.14 -30.69
CA LEU A 22 -6.30 -0.15 -31.01
C LEU A 22 -7.27 0.43 -29.98
N LEU A 23 -6.92 0.38 -28.69
CA LEU A 23 -7.75 0.93 -27.60
C LEU A 23 -7.83 2.46 -27.62
N GLU A 24 -6.83 3.15 -28.16
CA GLU A 24 -6.90 4.61 -28.37
C GLU A 24 -8.04 4.95 -29.36
N LYS A 25 -8.24 4.11 -30.38
CA LYS A 25 -9.22 4.35 -31.46
C LYS A 25 -10.59 3.72 -31.22
N TYR A 26 -10.60 2.50 -30.69
CA TYR A 26 -11.77 1.65 -30.63
C TYR A 26 -12.08 1.29 -29.18
N GLY A 27 -13.34 1.45 -28.79
CA GLY A 27 -13.82 1.01 -27.47
C GLY A 27 -13.93 -0.51 -27.35
N LYS A 28 -14.35 -0.96 -26.18
CA LYS A 28 -14.48 -2.38 -25.81
C LYS A 28 -15.29 -3.20 -26.83
N ASP A 29 -16.33 -2.62 -27.43
CA ASP A 29 -17.25 -3.31 -28.34
C ASP A 29 -16.68 -3.49 -29.75
N GLY A 30 -15.66 -2.70 -30.13
CA GLY A 30 -15.08 -2.74 -31.48
C GLY A 30 -13.65 -3.27 -31.55
N VAL A 31 -12.91 -3.27 -30.43
CA VAL A 31 -11.46 -3.54 -30.45
C VAL A 31 -11.11 -4.95 -30.97
N LEU A 32 -11.92 -5.97 -30.66
CA LEU A 32 -11.67 -7.34 -31.09
C LEU A 32 -11.87 -7.56 -32.60
N ASP A 33 -12.70 -6.73 -33.24
CA ASP A 33 -12.95 -6.80 -34.68
C ASP A 33 -11.83 -6.15 -35.51
N LYS A 34 -10.90 -5.46 -34.86
CA LYS A 34 -9.80 -4.71 -35.50
C LYS A 34 -8.44 -5.37 -35.36
N LEU A 35 -8.40 -6.62 -34.88
CA LEU A 35 -7.16 -7.34 -34.58
C LEU A 35 -6.36 -7.74 -35.83
N ARG A 36 -6.99 -7.81 -37.02
CA ARG A 36 -6.32 -8.25 -38.26
C ARG A 36 -6.81 -7.47 -39.49
N GLY A 37 -5.87 -6.90 -40.24
CA GLY A 37 -6.11 -6.44 -41.62
C GLY A 37 -6.97 -5.18 -41.79
N VAL A 38 -7.49 -4.61 -40.72
CA VAL A 38 -8.30 -3.38 -40.75
C VAL A 38 -7.45 -2.13 -40.57
N GLU A 39 -6.45 -2.18 -39.69
CA GLU A 39 -5.53 -1.09 -39.42
C GLU A 39 -4.15 -1.41 -40.02
N PRO A 40 -3.46 -0.43 -40.64
CA PRO A 40 -2.12 -0.64 -41.18
C PRO A 40 -1.16 -1.20 -40.12
N ASN A 41 -0.41 -2.24 -40.48
CA ASN A 41 0.56 -2.91 -39.60
C ASN A 41 -0.02 -3.59 -38.35
N ILE A 42 -1.35 -3.76 -38.25
CA ILE A 42 -2.00 -4.50 -37.16
C ILE A 42 -2.35 -5.92 -37.59
N ASN A 43 -1.65 -6.87 -36.98
CA ASN A 43 -1.96 -8.30 -37.05
C ASN A 43 -1.64 -8.92 -35.69
N ILE A 44 -2.67 -9.05 -34.85
CA ILE A 44 -2.59 -9.53 -33.48
C ILE A 44 -3.29 -10.89 -33.41
N ASP A 45 -2.72 -11.82 -32.67
CA ASP A 45 -3.38 -13.09 -32.39
C ASP A 45 -4.62 -12.87 -31.51
N SER A 46 -5.77 -13.45 -31.90
CA SER A 46 -7.04 -13.21 -31.21
C SER A 46 -7.06 -13.81 -29.81
N VAL A 47 -6.43 -14.97 -29.62
CA VAL A 47 -6.36 -15.62 -28.31
C VAL A 47 -5.49 -14.78 -27.36
N GLN A 48 -4.35 -14.29 -27.84
CA GLN A 48 -3.50 -13.38 -27.08
C GLN A 48 -4.21 -12.07 -26.74
N ALA A 49 -4.87 -11.43 -27.70
CA ALA A 49 -5.59 -10.18 -27.49
C ALA A 49 -6.70 -10.35 -26.44
N ARG A 50 -7.50 -11.42 -26.53
CA ARG A 50 -8.56 -11.72 -25.56
C ARG A 50 -7.99 -11.93 -24.15
N LYS A 51 -6.91 -12.70 -24.01
CA LYS A 51 -6.25 -12.89 -22.71
C LYS A 51 -5.70 -11.59 -22.13
N ASN A 52 -5.02 -10.78 -22.94
CA ASN A 52 -4.49 -9.48 -22.50
C ASN A 52 -5.60 -8.53 -22.07
N LEU A 53 -6.70 -8.48 -22.82
CA LEU A 53 -7.88 -7.66 -22.52
C LEU A 53 -8.79 -8.25 -21.42
N SER A 54 -8.49 -9.45 -20.91
CA SER A 54 -9.39 -10.18 -20.00
C SER A 54 -10.80 -10.39 -20.59
N ALA A 55 -10.88 -10.56 -21.91
CA ALA A 55 -12.15 -10.75 -22.61
C ALA A 55 -12.69 -12.16 -22.37
N SER A 56 -13.97 -12.26 -22.02
CA SER A 56 -14.67 -13.53 -21.79
C SER A 56 -15.92 -13.59 -22.65
N GLY A 57 -16.16 -14.72 -23.32
CA GLY A 57 -17.29 -14.85 -24.25
C GLY A 57 -17.27 -13.86 -25.43
N GLY A 58 -16.10 -13.29 -25.76
CA GLY A 58 -15.99 -12.23 -26.76
C GLY A 58 -16.30 -10.82 -26.24
N VAL A 59 -16.65 -10.67 -24.97
CA VAL A 59 -16.92 -9.37 -24.34
C VAL A 59 -15.64 -8.83 -23.71
N VAL A 60 -15.27 -7.61 -24.07
CA VAL A 60 -14.16 -6.87 -23.46
C VAL A 60 -14.69 -6.10 -22.24
N PRO A 61 -14.02 -6.14 -21.08
CA PRO A 61 -14.50 -5.46 -19.87
C PRO A 61 -14.51 -3.92 -19.99
N GLU A 62 -15.43 -3.28 -19.25
CA GLU A 62 -15.63 -1.82 -19.20
C GLU A 62 -14.37 -1.02 -18.81
N VAL A 63 -13.46 -1.64 -18.05
CA VAL A 63 -12.21 -0.99 -17.60
C VAL A 63 -11.41 -0.40 -18.75
N TRP A 64 -11.49 -0.98 -19.95
CA TRP A 64 -10.77 -0.50 -21.12
C TRP A 64 -11.38 0.77 -21.73
N ASP A 65 -12.70 0.93 -21.67
CA ASP A 65 -13.34 2.20 -22.06
C ASP A 65 -13.07 3.29 -21.04
N LYS A 66 -13.04 2.96 -19.74
CA LYS A 66 -12.62 3.89 -18.68
C LYS A 66 -11.16 4.32 -18.85
N ALA A 67 -10.26 3.40 -19.17
CA ALA A 67 -8.88 3.70 -19.46
C ALA A 67 -8.75 4.62 -20.68
N ARG A 68 -9.55 4.36 -21.73
CA ARG A 68 -9.61 5.22 -22.91
C ARG A 68 -10.08 6.63 -22.59
N ALA A 69 -11.13 6.77 -21.77
CA ALA A 69 -11.59 8.07 -21.30
C ALA A 69 -10.55 8.81 -20.44
N ALA A 70 -9.70 8.07 -19.72
CA ALA A 70 -8.60 8.60 -18.92
C ALA A 70 -7.33 8.95 -19.73
N GLY A 71 -7.33 8.71 -21.05
CA GLY A 71 -6.26 9.12 -21.97
C GLY A 71 -5.20 8.06 -22.27
N SER A 72 -4.37 8.34 -23.28
CA SER A 72 -3.39 7.40 -23.84
C SER A 72 -2.39 6.84 -22.81
N GLU A 73 -1.92 7.66 -21.87
CA GLU A 73 -0.99 7.20 -20.83
C GLU A 73 -1.63 6.13 -19.93
N SER A 74 -2.91 6.31 -19.57
CA SER A 74 -3.68 5.32 -18.81
C SER A 74 -3.85 4.01 -19.58
N ILE A 75 -4.13 4.08 -20.89
CA ILE A 75 -4.20 2.90 -21.76
C ILE A 75 -2.87 2.16 -21.77
N ARG A 76 -1.76 2.84 -22.07
CA ARG A 76 -0.42 2.23 -22.19
C ARG A 76 0.00 1.56 -20.90
N ALA A 77 -0.18 2.25 -19.77
CA ALA A 77 0.09 1.72 -18.45
C ALA A 77 -0.74 0.47 -18.13
N LEU A 78 -2.05 0.55 -18.35
CA LEU A 78 -2.97 -0.55 -18.06
C LEU A 78 -2.75 -1.74 -18.99
N VAL A 79 -2.36 -1.51 -20.25
CA VAL A 79 -1.96 -2.57 -21.19
C VAL A 79 -0.69 -3.26 -20.69
N LEU A 80 0.32 -2.53 -20.22
CA LEU A 80 1.53 -3.15 -19.65
C LEU A 80 1.19 -4.02 -18.43
N ILE A 81 0.38 -3.50 -17.49
CA ILE A 81 -0.12 -4.27 -16.34
C ILE A 81 -0.87 -5.52 -16.83
N GLY A 82 -1.77 -5.36 -17.79
CA GLY A 82 -2.56 -6.46 -18.36
C GLY A 82 -1.69 -7.55 -18.98
N ILE A 83 -0.64 -7.19 -19.71
CA ILE A 83 0.30 -8.13 -20.33
C ILE A 83 1.09 -8.90 -19.27
N ILE A 84 1.73 -8.18 -18.33
CA ILE A 84 2.57 -8.81 -17.29
C ILE A 84 1.72 -9.79 -16.47
N PHE A 85 0.55 -9.36 -16.02
CA PHE A 85 -0.34 -10.17 -15.18
C PHE A 85 -1.18 -11.19 -15.97
N SER A 86 -0.92 -11.36 -17.27
CA SER A 86 -1.45 -12.47 -18.07
C SER A 86 -0.43 -13.59 -18.28
N HIS A 87 0.79 -13.46 -17.73
CA HIS A 87 1.90 -14.40 -17.96
C HIS A 87 2.78 -14.60 -16.73
N HIS A 88 2.78 -15.81 -16.16
CA HIS A 88 3.55 -16.11 -14.94
C HIS A 88 5.07 -15.96 -15.10
N GLU A 89 5.66 -16.36 -16.23
CA GLU A 89 7.08 -16.11 -16.47
C GLU A 89 7.42 -14.61 -16.50
N LEU A 90 6.52 -13.74 -17.00
CA LEU A 90 6.75 -12.29 -16.95
C LEU A 90 6.66 -11.77 -15.52
N ILE A 91 5.68 -12.23 -14.73
CA ILE A 91 5.62 -11.91 -13.30
C ILE A 91 6.94 -12.30 -12.63
N GLY A 92 7.40 -13.54 -12.84
CA GLY A 92 8.66 -14.04 -12.27
C GLY A 92 9.89 -13.24 -12.72
N ALA A 93 10.00 -12.96 -14.01
CA ALA A 93 11.10 -12.19 -14.57
C ALA A 93 11.13 -10.76 -14.02
N MET A 94 9.99 -10.07 -13.97
CA MET A 94 9.89 -8.70 -13.42
C MET A 94 10.25 -8.65 -11.92
N ARG A 95 9.90 -9.69 -11.15
CA ARG A 95 10.31 -9.81 -9.74
C ARG A 95 11.80 -10.07 -9.56
N ALA A 96 12.40 -10.81 -10.48
CA ALA A 96 13.82 -11.14 -10.46
C ALA A 96 14.70 -9.99 -10.97
N SER A 97 14.18 -9.12 -11.84
CA SER A 97 14.89 -7.97 -12.41
C SER A 97 14.93 -6.73 -11.53
N ARG A 98 14.43 -6.81 -10.28
CA ARG A 98 14.34 -5.66 -9.38
C ARG A 98 15.69 -4.99 -9.13
N GLY A 99 15.71 -3.67 -9.25
CA GLY A 99 16.84 -2.83 -8.87
C GLY A 99 16.44 -1.76 -7.85
N LYS A 100 16.57 -0.49 -8.24
CA LYS A 100 16.08 0.67 -7.46
C LYS A 100 14.55 0.76 -7.52
N PRO A 101 13.90 1.57 -6.66
CA PRO A 101 12.46 1.81 -6.72
C PRO A 101 11.99 2.10 -8.15
N PHE A 102 10.93 1.41 -8.56
CA PHE A 102 10.32 1.48 -9.90
C PHE A 102 11.20 1.00 -11.07
N ARG A 103 12.44 0.58 -10.80
CA ARG A 103 13.42 0.28 -11.83
C ARG A 103 13.83 -1.19 -11.80
N GLY A 104 14.21 -1.69 -12.96
CA GLY A 104 14.78 -3.02 -13.08
C GLY A 104 15.51 -3.24 -14.39
N ASP A 105 16.14 -4.40 -14.48
CA ASP A 105 16.96 -4.82 -15.61
C ASP A 105 16.64 -6.26 -16.00
N LEU A 106 16.13 -6.45 -17.21
CA LEU A 106 15.85 -7.77 -17.76
C LEU A 106 17.03 -8.20 -18.63
N ASP A 107 17.58 -9.37 -18.29
CA ASP A 107 18.63 -10.03 -19.05
C ASP A 107 18.05 -11.08 -20.00
N LYS A 108 18.52 -11.10 -21.25
CA LYS A 108 18.19 -12.14 -22.21
C LYS A 108 18.73 -13.50 -21.78
N GLY A 109 17.88 -14.53 -21.88
CA GLY A 109 18.28 -15.92 -21.64
C GLY A 109 18.49 -16.32 -20.17
N LYS A 110 18.33 -15.38 -19.22
CA LYS A 110 18.49 -15.63 -17.79
C LYS A 110 17.19 -16.12 -17.14
N MET A 111 16.16 -15.27 -17.19
CA MET A 111 14.84 -15.54 -16.58
C MET A 111 13.74 -15.79 -17.62
N LEU A 112 13.98 -15.37 -18.86
CA LEU A 112 13.05 -15.52 -19.98
C LEU A 112 13.77 -16.20 -21.13
N SER A 113 13.00 -17.01 -21.88
CA SER A 113 13.47 -17.48 -23.18
C SER A 113 13.84 -16.30 -24.07
N VAL A 114 14.78 -16.49 -25.00
CA VAL A 114 15.22 -15.45 -25.94
C VAL A 114 14.03 -14.77 -26.63
N LYS A 115 13.03 -15.56 -27.05
CA LYS A 115 11.80 -15.06 -27.66
C LYS A 115 10.97 -14.21 -26.69
N HIS A 116 10.76 -14.68 -25.47
CA HIS A 116 9.97 -13.95 -24.47
C HIS A 116 10.65 -12.64 -24.05
N PHE A 117 11.97 -12.66 -23.88
CA PHE A 117 12.78 -11.47 -23.64
C PHE A 117 12.58 -10.43 -24.75
N SER A 118 12.83 -10.79 -26.02
CA SER A 118 12.70 -9.82 -27.13
C SER A 118 11.30 -9.24 -27.24
N ASN A 119 10.26 -10.02 -26.93
CA ASN A 119 8.89 -9.53 -26.93
C ASN A 119 8.62 -8.54 -25.81
N ILE A 120 8.99 -8.84 -24.56
CA ILE A 120 8.73 -7.94 -23.43
C ILE A 120 9.60 -6.67 -23.50
N ALA A 121 10.86 -6.78 -23.95
CA ALA A 121 11.73 -5.64 -24.13
C ALA A 121 11.15 -4.63 -25.12
N HIS A 122 10.69 -5.12 -26.27
CA HIS A 122 10.02 -4.29 -27.27
C HIS A 122 8.68 -3.71 -26.77
N ILE A 123 7.94 -4.44 -25.93
CA ILE A 123 6.69 -3.92 -25.33
C ILE A 123 7.00 -2.77 -24.36
N ILE A 124 8.02 -2.94 -23.50
CA ILE A 124 8.44 -1.91 -22.55
C ILE A 124 8.93 -0.65 -23.27
N GLU A 125 9.68 -0.82 -24.37
CA GLU A 125 10.13 0.28 -25.22
C GLU A 125 8.96 1.02 -25.89
N GLU A 126 8.10 0.30 -26.61
CA GLU A 126 6.97 0.91 -27.34
C GLU A 126 5.94 1.58 -26.42
N LEU A 127 5.78 1.07 -25.19
CA LEU A 127 4.89 1.69 -24.20
C LEU A 127 5.56 2.83 -23.43
N GLY A 128 6.84 3.15 -23.72
CA GLY A 128 7.53 4.32 -23.18
C GLY A 128 8.15 4.14 -21.79
N TYR A 129 8.36 2.90 -21.34
CA TYR A 129 8.92 2.57 -20.03
C TYR A 129 10.38 2.11 -20.06
N SER A 130 10.96 1.95 -21.26
CA SER A 130 12.39 1.65 -21.43
C SER A 130 13.25 2.87 -21.09
N VAL A 131 14.37 2.62 -20.40
CA VAL A 131 15.45 3.60 -20.18
C VAL A 131 16.61 3.32 -21.12
N SER A 132 16.97 2.04 -21.31
CA SER A 132 17.92 1.59 -22.31
C SER A 132 17.52 0.21 -22.84
N HIS A 133 17.75 -0.05 -24.13
CA HIS A 133 17.45 -1.33 -24.77
C HIS A 133 18.58 -1.69 -25.74
N ASN A 134 19.11 -2.91 -25.63
CA ASN A 134 19.95 -3.51 -26.64
C ASN A 134 19.65 -5.01 -26.82
N SER A 135 20.46 -5.72 -27.60
CA SER A 135 20.22 -7.13 -27.95
C SER A 135 20.25 -8.10 -26.77
N GLU A 136 20.85 -7.71 -25.63
CA GLU A 136 21.09 -8.56 -24.46
C GLU A 136 20.38 -8.08 -23.19
N HIS A 137 20.08 -6.78 -23.07
CA HIS A 137 19.43 -6.20 -21.89
C HIS A 137 18.38 -5.15 -22.23
N VAL A 138 17.39 -5.01 -21.34
CA VAL A 138 16.48 -3.86 -21.31
C VAL A 138 16.34 -3.36 -19.87
N THR A 139 16.70 -2.09 -19.65
CA THR A 139 16.46 -1.41 -18.38
C THR A 139 15.16 -0.62 -18.47
N TYR A 140 14.39 -0.60 -17.39
CA TYR A 140 13.08 0.05 -17.36
C TYR A 140 12.89 0.93 -16.14
N ASN A 141 12.00 1.91 -16.26
CA ASN A 141 11.53 2.74 -15.15
C ASN A 141 10.01 2.92 -15.22
N LEU A 142 9.33 2.38 -14.21
CA LEU A 142 7.87 2.42 -14.10
C LEU A 142 7.35 3.59 -13.25
N SER A 143 8.20 4.51 -12.78
CA SER A 143 7.76 5.57 -11.84
C SER A 143 6.59 6.38 -12.36
N LYS A 144 6.64 6.75 -13.66
CA LYS A 144 5.57 7.49 -14.34
C LYS A 144 4.22 6.78 -14.29
N MET A 145 4.19 5.45 -14.25
CA MET A 145 2.94 4.67 -14.12
C MET A 145 2.19 5.04 -12.83
N PHE A 146 2.93 5.20 -11.74
CA PHE A 146 2.37 5.48 -10.41
C PHE A 146 1.92 6.94 -10.24
N GLU A 147 2.32 7.81 -11.16
CA GLU A 147 1.93 9.23 -11.21
C GLU A 147 0.66 9.46 -12.04
N ILE A 148 0.16 8.45 -12.77
CA ILE A 148 -1.03 8.58 -13.63
C ILE A 148 -2.30 8.68 -12.76
N PRO A 149 -3.05 9.80 -12.83
CA PRO A 149 -4.24 9.98 -12.03
C PRO A 149 -5.30 8.89 -12.28
N GLY A 150 -5.72 8.22 -11.20
CA GLY A 150 -6.78 7.22 -11.25
C GLY A 150 -6.38 5.85 -11.83
N LEU A 151 -5.12 5.66 -12.25
CA LEU A 151 -4.66 4.36 -12.76
C LEU A 151 -4.79 3.25 -11.72
N ASN A 152 -4.58 3.56 -10.44
CA ASN A 152 -4.76 2.60 -9.35
C ASN A 152 -6.19 2.00 -9.33
N LYS A 153 -7.21 2.81 -9.60
CA LYS A 153 -8.61 2.36 -9.68
C LYS A 153 -8.82 1.44 -10.89
N LEU A 154 -8.25 1.78 -12.04
CA LEU A 154 -8.30 0.94 -13.24
C LEU A 154 -7.58 -0.40 -13.02
N ALA A 155 -6.43 -0.38 -12.35
CA ALA A 155 -5.69 -1.60 -11.98
C ALA A 155 -6.51 -2.47 -11.02
N LEU A 156 -7.19 -1.88 -10.03
CA LEU A 156 -8.10 -2.58 -9.12
C LEU A 156 -9.32 -3.19 -9.83
N GLU A 157 -9.73 -2.68 -10.99
CA GLU A 157 -10.76 -3.32 -11.83
C GLU A 157 -10.20 -4.45 -12.71
N LEU A 158 -8.98 -4.30 -13.23
CA LEU A 158 -8.36 -5.27 -14.14
C LEU A 158 -7.76 -6.49 -13.43
N LEU A 159 -7.01 -6.28 -12.34
CA LEU A 159 -6.27 -7.33 -11.63
C LEU A 159 -7.17 -8.46 -11.12
N PRO A 160 -8.36 -8.21 -10.55
CA PRO A 160 -9.35 -9.25 -10.23
C PRO A 160 -9.63 -10.22 -11.36
N LEU A 161 -9.76 -9.72 -12.58
CA LEU A 161 -10.06 -10.53 -13.76
C LEU A 161 -8.90 -11.48 -14.08
N LYS A 162 -7.65 -11.01 -13.88
CA LYS A 162 -6.44 -11.82 -14.00
C LYS A 162 -6.38 -12.87 -12.90
N LEU A 163 -6.55 -12.48 -11.65
CA LEU A 163 -6.45 -13.38 -10.50
C LEU A 163 -7.54 -14.46 -10.51
N LYS A 164 -8.76 -14.15 -10.95
CA LYS A 164 -9.83 -15.15 -11.13
C LYS A 164 -9.42 -16.25 -12.12
N THR A 165 -8.70 -15.89 -13.19
CA THR A 165 -8.15 -16.87 -14.14
C THR A 165 -7.13 -17.81 -13.46
N ALA A 166 -6.41 -17.28 -12.47
CA ALA A 166 -5.46 -18.01 -11.64
C ALA A 166 -6.11 -18.71 -10.41
N GLY A 167 -7.44 -18.71 -10.30
CA GLY A 167 -8.18 -19.43 -9.26
C GLY A 167 -8.43 -18.64 -7.97
N TRP A 168 -8.29 -17.31 -7.98
CA TRP A 168 -8.73 -16.48 -6.86
C TRP A 168 -10.25 -16.54 -6.71
N ASP A 169 -10.72 -16.86 -5.49
CA ASP A 169 -12.12 -17.07 -5.16
C ASP A 169 -12.84 -15.82 -4.63
N GLY A 170 -12.09 -14.73 -4.41
CA GLY A 170 -12.62 -13.45 -3.94
C GLY A 170 -12.97 -13.41 -2.44
N LYS A 171 -12.58 -14.43 -1.65
CA LYS A 171 -12.82 -14.43 -0.20
C LYS A 171 -11.87 -13.50 0.56
N THR A 172 -10.62 -13.44 0.13
CA THR A 172 -9.62 -12.49 0.63
C THR A 172 -9.82 -11.13 -0.02
N GLY A 173 -9.57 -10.05 0.73
CA GLY A 173 -9.54 -8.71 0.15
C GLY A 173 -8.52 -8.64 -0.99
N LEU A 174 -8.89 -8.02 -2.12
CA LEU A 174 -8.04 -7.96 -3.31
C LEU A 174 -6.66 -7.37 -3.02
N VAL A 175 -6.60 -6.29 -2.25
CA VAL A 175 -5.34 -5.62 -1.91
C VAL A 175 -4.44 -6.55 -1.10
N ASP A 176 -5.00 -7.25 -0.11
CA ASP A 176 -4.25 -8.19 0.71
C ASP A 176 -3.77 -9.39 -0.11
N GLU A 177 -4.60 -9.90 -1.02
CA GLU A 177 -4.19 -10.97 -1.94
C GLU A 177 -3.02 -10.54 -2.83
N LEU A 178 -3.05 -9.30 -3.34
CA LEU A 178 -1.98 -8.74 -4.16
C LEU A 178 -0.68 -8.51 -3.36
N VAL A 179 -0.79 -8.02 -2.12
CA VAL A 179 0.36 -7.78 -1.24
C VAL A 179 0.98 -9.10 -0.77
N ASN A 180 0.15 -10.05 -0.30
CA ASN A 180 0.57 -11.38 0.13
C ASN A 180 1.19 -12.18 -1.02
N GLY A 181 0.65 -12.02 -2.23
CA GLY A 181 1.20 -12.58 -3.45
C GLY A 181 2.53 -11.96 -3.90
N LYS A 182 3.06 -10.95 -3.18
CA LYS A 182 4.28 -10.20 -3.50
C LYS A 182 4.24 -9.54 -4.88
N PHE A 183 3.07 -9.04 -5.30
CA PHE A 183 2.94 -8.38 -6.59
C PHE A 183 3.58 -6.99 -6.64
N ASN A 184 3.84 -6.37 -5.50
CA ASN A 184 4.67 -5.16 -5.38
C ASN A 184 6.06 -5.34 -6.01
N GLU A 185 6.60 -6.57 -5.95
CA GLU A 185 7.93 -6.88 -6.47
C GLU A 185 8.00 -6.79 -8.00
N VAL A 186 6.88 -6.98 -8.71
CA VAL A 186 6.80 -6.79 -10.18
C VAL A 186 7.15 -5.37 -10.58
N PHE A 187 6.84 -4.41 -9.69
CA PHE A 187 7.05 -2.99 -9.92
C PHE A 187 8.31 -2.46 -9.23
N SER A 188 9.14 -3.32 -8.63
CA SER A 188 10.30 -2.92 -7.84
C SER A 188 9.97 -1.91 -6.73
N ILE A 189 8.83 -2.06 -6.05
CA ILE A 189 8.44 -1.21 -4.90
C ILE A 189 8.20 -2.04 -3.65
N SER A 190 8.19 -1.40 -2.49
CA SER A 190 7.83 -2.06 -1.23
C SER A 190 6.35 -2.45 -1.18
N GLN A 191 6.00 -3.38 -0.28
CA GLN A 191 4.61 -3.79 -0.06
C GLN A 191 3.73 -2.60 0.36
N GLU A 192 4.25 -1.73 1.22
CA GLU A 192 3.53 -0.54 1.68
C GLU A 192 3.32 0.45 0.54
N GLN A 193 4.34 0.80 -0.25
CA GLN A 193 4.17 1.69 -1.41
C GLN A 193 3.13 1.16 -2.38
N PHE A 194 3.07 -0.17 -2.54
CA PHE A 194 2.06 -0.80 -3.38
C PHE A 194 0.67 -0.75 -2.75
N ARG A 195 0.53 -1.05 -1.45
CA ARG A 195 -0.73 -0.92 -0.70
C ARG A 195 -1.24 0.52 -0.74
N ASN A 196 -0.36 1.48 -0.47
CA ASN A 196 -0.60 2.92 -0.52
C ASN A 196 -1.09 3.36 -1.89
N TRP A 197 -0.42 2.95 -2.96
CA TRP A 197 -0.86 3.27 -4.31
C TRP A 197 -2.19 2.64 -4.67
N LEU A 198 -2.40 1.36 -4.36
CA LEU A 198 -3.68 0.68 -4.63
C LEU A 198 -4.83 1.40 -3.93
N THR A 199 -4.66 1.75 -2.66
CA THR A 199 -5.72 2.34 -1.83
C THR A 199 -5.94 3.83 -2.07
N THR A 200 -4.87 4.60 -2.27
CA THR A 200 -4.93 6.08 -2.31
C THR A 200 -4.56 6.68 -3.67
N GLY A 201 -3.89 5.93 -4.54
CA GLY A 201 -3.30 6.43 -5.78
C GLY A 201 -1.95 7.14 -5.59
N ASP A 202 -1.43 7.18 -4.36
CA ASP A 202 -0.18 7.85 -3.99
C ASP A 202 0.77 6.83 -3.34
N VAL A 203 1.94 6.62 -3.94
CA VAL A 203 2.96 5.65 -3.48
C VAL A 203 3.63 6.07 -2.18
N ASP A 204 3.75 7.38 -1.96
CA ASP A 204 4.42 7.97 -0.79
C ASP A 204 3.38 8.45 0.23
N ALA A 205 2.15 7.98 0.10
CA ALA A 205 1.13 8.20 1.10
C ALA A 205 1.68 7.74 2.45
N ILE A 206 1.73 8.64 3.43
CA ILE A 206 1.99 8.23 4.81
C ILE A 206 0.80 7.36 5.24
N GLY A 207 0.98 6.06 5.11
CA GLY A 207 0.04 5.02 5.51
C GLY A 207 0.17 4.68 6.99
N GLU A 208 -0.65 3.75 7.43
CA GLU A 208 -0.62 3.13 8.76
C GLU A 208 0.80 2.62 9.10
N THR A 209 1.20 2.72 10.37
CA THR A 209 2.47 2.11 10.79
C THR A 209 2.33 0.58 10.69
N LEU A 210 3.43 -0.13 10.45
CA LEU A 210 3.42 -1.61 10.52
C LEU A 210 2.90 -2.11 11.88
N GLU A 211 3.15 -1.33 12.95
CA GLU A 211 2.62 -1.58 14.29
C GLU A 211 1.08 -1.58 14.34
N ASP A 212 0.40 -0.75 13.55
CA ASP A 212 -1.06 -0.77 13.48
C ASP A 212 -1.57 -2.06 12.82
N GLU A 213 -0.93 -2.55 11.74
CA GLU A 213 -1.31 -3.83 11.11
C GLU A 213 -1.06 -5.01 12.05
N ASP A 214 0.11 -5.07 12.70
CA ASP A 214 0.46 -6.16 13.62
C ASP A 214 -0.47 -6.18 14.85
N TYR A 215 -0.84 -5.00 15.38
CA TYR A 215 -1.79 -4.88 16.49
C TYR A 215 -3.17 -5.50 16.16
N PHE A 216 -3.67 -5.35 14.94
CA PHE A 216 -4.98 -5.92 14.57
C PHE A 216 -4.94 -7.39 14.15
N LEU A 217 -3.75 -7.95 13.88
CA LEU A 217 -3.60 -9.29 13.32
C LEU A 217 -3.04 -10.32 14.31
N ASP A 218 -2.18 -9.91 15.25
CA ASP A 218 -1.50 -10.79 16.20
C ASP A 218 -2.00 -10.55 17.63
N THR A 219 -3.18 -11.08 17.97
CA THR A 219 -3.82 -10.90 19.28
C THR A 219 -4.10 -12.23 19.97
N ASP A 220 -3.83 -12.29 21.27
CA ASP A 220 -4.29 -13.37 22.15
C ASP A 220 -5.54 -12.91 22.94
N ASP A 221 -6.48 -13.83 23.18
CA ASP A 221 -7.69 -13.57 23.99
C ASP A 221 -7.35 -13.36 25.48
N THR A 222 -6.11 -13.61 25.90
CA THR A 222 -5.68 -13.43 27.29
C THR A 222 -5.13 -12.01 27.55
N GLY A 223 -5.79 -11.28 28.46
CA GLY A 223 -5.29 -9.98 28.93
C GLY A 223 -3.99 -10.09 29.75
N PRO A 224 -3.30 -8.97 30.05
CA PRO A 224 -2.07 -8.95 30.82
C PRO A 224 -2.23 -9.63 32.19
N GLN A 225 -1.31 -10.52 32.54
CA GLN A 225 -1.32 -11.23 33.82
C GLN A 225 -0.64 -10.46 34.96
N THR A 226 0.12 -9.42 34.64
CA THR A 226 0.83 -8.57 35.61
C THR A 226 0.23 -7.17 35.65
N PRO A 227 0.19 -6.52 36.83
CA PRO A 227 -0.23 -5.13 36.96
C PRO A 227 0.61 -4.18 36.10
N PHE A 228 0.03 -3.06 35.69
CA PHE A 228 0.77 -2.01 35.02
C PHE A 228 1.84 -1.39 35.94
N VAL A 229 3.05 -1.22 35.42
CA VAL A 229 4.17 -0.61 36.14
C VAL A 229 4.71 0.55 35.31
N PHE A 230 4.52 1.76 35.81
CA PHE A 230 5.08 2.97 35.21
C PHE A 230 6.59 3.07 35.42
N VAL A 231 7.32 3.37 34.35
CA VAL A 231 8.76 3.62 34.34
C VAL A 231 9.03 4.98 33.66
N PRO A 232 9.57 5.98 34.37
CA PRO A 232 9.85 7.28 33.77
C PRO A 232 11.00 7.21 32.77
N GLY A 233 11.01 8.15 31.82
CA GLY A 233 12.10 8.36 30.88
C GLY A 233 11.71 8.17 29.41
N HIS A 234 12.57 8.70 28.56
CA HIS A 234 12.46 8.65 27.11
C HIS A 234 13.83 8.29 26.52
N THR A 235 13.84 7.39 25.55
CA THR A 235 15.03 7.06 24.76
C THR A 235 14.77 7.49 23.32
N PRO A 236 15.38 8.60 22.86
CA PRO A 236 15.18 9.08 21.50
C PRO A 236 15.55 8.00 20.47
N LYS A 237 14.58 7.61 19.65
CA LYS A 237 14.79 6.76 18.49
C LYS A 237 15.23 7.62 17.30
N LYS A 238 15.63 7.00 16.19
CA LYS A 238 16.05 7.75 14.99
C LYS A 238 14.90 8.64 14.49
N THR A 239 15.22 9.87 14.09
CA THR A 239 14.29 10.86 13.54
C THR A 239 14.82 11.44 12.21
N GLY A 240 13.97 12.15 11.45
CA GLY A 240 14.37 12.89 10.23
C GLY A 240 14.30 12.09 8.91
N VAL A 241 14.80 12.69 7.81
CA VAL A 241 14.86 12.07 6.48
C VAL A 241 16.22 11.40 6.30
N VAL A 242 16.34 10.15 6.74
CA VAL A 242 17.54 9.34 6.45
C VAL A 242 17.41 8.77 5.03
N PRO A 243 18.47 8.70 4.20
CA PRO A 243 18.43 7.92 2.97
C PRO A 243 18.32 6.42 3.34
N ILE A 244 17.09 5.95 3.51
CA ILE A 244 16.79 4.54 3.75
C ILE A 244 16.99 3.81 2.41
N ALA A 245 17.85 2.80 2.38
CA ALA A 245 17.83 1.82 1.28
C ALA A 245 16.40 1.26 1.21
N ALA A 246 15.76 1.38 0.05
CA ALA A 246 14.29 1.36 -0.14
C ALA A 246 13.53 0.05 0.18
N SER A 247 14.00 -0.77 1.13
CA SER A 247 13.39 -2.02 1.57
C SER A 247 12.53 -1.92 2.83
N LYS A 248 12.43 -0.76 3.49
CA LYS A 248 11.56 -0.58 4.69
C LYS A 248 10.76 0.72 4.60
N ALA A 249 9.56 0.65 4.03
CA ALA A 249 8.64 1.78 3.95
C ALA A 249 8.08 2.18 5.34
N GLY A 250 7.98 1.22 6.28
CA GLY A 250 7.66 1.50 7.69
C GLY A 250 8.59 2.52 8.33
N GLY A 251 9.80 2.70 7.78
CA GLY A 251 10.76 3.69 8.26
C GLY A 251 10.25 5.13 8.21
N ARG A 252 9.45 5.56 7.22
CA ARG A 252 9.06 7.00 7.17
C ARG A 252 7.96 7.34 8.17
N ALA A 253 6.97 6.46 8.32
CA ALA A 253 5.92 6.60 9.33
C ALA A 253 6.51 6.44 10.74
N GLU A 254 7.38 5.46 10.96
CA GLU A 254 8.11 5.24 12.22
C GLU A 254 9.03 6.43 12.56
N LEU A 255 9.78 6.98 11.59
CA LEU A 255 10.61 8.17 11.82
C LEU A 255 9.78 9.40 12.21
N LEU A 256 8.61 9.60 11.57
CA LEU A 256 7.70 10.69 11.93
C LEU A 256 7.04 10.44 13.30
N HIS A 257 6.68 9.20 13.61
CA HIS A 257 6.15 8.82 14.92
C HIS A 257 7.18 9.10 16.00
N ASN A 258 8.43 8.66 15.83
CA ASN A 258 9.55 8.92 16.74
C ASN A 258 9.78 10.44 16.95
N GLU A 259 9.70 11.23 15.89
CA GLU A 259 9.84 12.68 15.93
C GLU A 259 8.71 13.32 16.75
N LEU A 260 7.46 12.91 16.51
CA LEU A 260 6.30 13.36 17.25
C LEU A 260 6.33 12.92 18.72
N GLN A 261 6.78 11.70 19.01
CA GLN A 261 6.96 11.19 20.37
C GLN A 261 7.98 12.02 21.13
N THR A 262 9.13 12.32 20.52
CA THR A 262 10.17 13.16 21.12
C THR A 262 9.65 14.57 21.44
N ALA A 263 8.88 15.17 20.52
CA ALA A 263 8.29 16.49 20.70
C ALA A 263 7.22 16.50 21.81
N LEU A 264 6.36 15.47 21.83
CA LEU A 264 5.34 15.34 22.87
C LEU A 264 5.95 15.08 24.25
N ASP A 265 6.96 14.21 24.35
CA ASP A 265 7.72 13.97 25.58
C ASP A 265 8.31 15.27 26.11
N SER A 266 9.01 16.02 25.26
CA SER A 266 9.61 17.32 25.64
C SER A 266 8.57 18.30 26.18
N ALA A 267 7.41 18.40 25.53
CA ALA A 267 6.32 19.28 25.96
C ALA A 267 5.71 18.84 27.30
N LEU A 268 5.50 17.55 27.51
CA LEU A 268 4.91 17.00 28.73
C LEU A 268 5.89 17.00 29.90
N VAL A 269 7.17 16.70 29.66
CA VAL A 269 8.25 16.83 30.66
C VAL A 269 8.38 18.28 31.12
N GLY A 270 8.29 19.25 30.19
CA GLY A 270 8.27 20.67 30.54
C GLY A 270 7.10 21.07 31.44
N LYS A 271 5.98 20.33 31.38
CA LYS A 271 4.75 20.62 32.13
C LYS A 271 4.64 19.86 33.45
N TYR A 272 5.07 18.60 33.49
CA TYR A 272 4.84 17.69 34.62
C TYR A 272 6.13 17.20 35.29
N GLY A 273 7.29 17.47 34.71
CA GLY A 273 8.58 17.00 35.18
C GLY A 273 8.97 15.63 34.62
N ARG A 274 10.28 15.36 34.60
CA ARG A 274 10.86 14.17 33.96
C ARG A 274 10.43 12.85 34.61
N ASP A 275 10.27 12.85 35.92
CA ASP A 275 9.92 11.65 36.68
C ASP A 275 8.43 11.28 36.55
N ALA A 276 7.63 12.16 35.94
CA ALA A 276 6.20 11.96 35.70
C ALA A 276 5.89 11.53 34.27
N VAL A 277 6.87 11.46 33.35
CA VAL A 277 6.64 11.12 31.95
C VAL A 277 7.50 9.92 31.54
N GLY A 278 6.89 8.97 30.84
CA GLY A 278 7.60 7.81 30.30
C GLY A 278 7.06 7.44 28.92
N THR A 279 7.95 7.10 27.99
CA THR A 279 7.58 6.63 26.65
C THR A 279 7.65 5.11 26.56
N GLU A 280 6.96 4.51 25.59
CA GLU A 280 7.06 3.08 25.25
C GLU A 280 6.79 2.16 26.46
N GLN A 281 5.78 2.51 27.25
CA GLN A 281 5.45 1.80 28.48
C GLN A 281 4.80 0.47 28.13
N LYS A 282 5.33 -0.63 28.66
CA LYS A 282 4.74 -1.95 28.41
C LYS A 282 3.30 -2.00 28.90
N ALA A 283 2.36 -2.18 27.98
CA ALA A 283 0.98 -2.47 28.33
C ALA A 283 0.84 -3.92 28.81
N GLY A 284 1.75 -4.82 28.45
CA GLY A 284 1.58 -6.25 28.69
C GLY A 284 0.78 -6.89 27.54
N GLY A 285 0.85 -8.22 27.39
CA GLY A 285 0.30 -8.88 26.20
C GLY A 285 1.10 -8.63 24.91
N GLY A 286 2.32 -8.06 24.99
CA GLY A 286 3.21 -7.83 23.86
C GLY A 286 3.17 -6.41 23.28
N THR A 287 2.26 -5.55 23.75
CA THR A 287 2.09 -4.17 23.26
C THR A 287 2.70 -3.13 24.21
N SER A 288 2.90 -1.92 23.68
CA SER A 288 3.46 -0.77 24.41
C SER A 288 2.61 0.47 24.16
N ILE A 289 2.43 1.27 25.20
CA ILE A 289 1.78 2.58 25.15
C ILE A 289 2.83 3.60 24.74
N ASP A 290 2.56 4.41 23.72
CA ASP A 290 3.52 5.39 23.19
C ASP A 290 4.07 6.32 24.26
N LEU A 291 3.18 6.90 25.07
CA LEU A 291 3.56 7.80 26.15
C LEU A 291 2.56 7.75 27.30
N VAL A 292 3.09 7.81 28.52
CA VAL A 292 2.32 7.86 29.76
C VAL A 292 2.75 9.04 30.62
N VAL A 293 1.77 9.76 31.16
CA VAL A 293 1.97 10.74 32.23
C VAL A 293 1.44 10.17 33.53
N LYS A 294 2.31 10.01 34.54
CA LYS A 294 1.93 9.60 35.89
C LYS A 294 1.42 10.80 36.68
N THR A 295 0.21 10.70 37.20
CA THR A 295 -0.37 11.69 38.13
C THR A 295 -0.27 11.19 39.57
N ALA A 296 -0.82 11.96 40.52
CA ALA A 296 -0.82 11.59 41.93
C ALA A 296 -1.62 10.31 42.24
N SER A 297 -2.64 9.99 41.42
CA SER A 297 -3.54 8.84 41.64
C SER A 297 -3.59 7.86 40.48
N GLU A 298 -3.51 8.33 39.23
CA GLU A 298 -3.70 7.51 38.02
C GLU A 298 -2.74 7.91 36.88
N CYS A 299 -2.83 7.26 35.71
CA CYS A 299 -2.00 7.55 34.54
C CYS A 299 -2.81 8.12 33.36
N TRP A 300 -2.21 9.03 32.59
CA TRP A 300 -2.76 9.46 31.31
C TRP A 300 -2.02 8.74 30.20
N PHE A 301 -2.77 8.03 29.36
CA PHE A 301 -2.21 7.30 28.23
C PHE A 301 -2.34 8.13 26.97
N TYR A 302 -1.27 8.17 26.18
CA TYR A 302 -1.21 8.85 24.91
C TYR A 302 -0.88 7.83 23.82
N GLU A 303 -1.59 7.93 22.71
CA GLU A 303 -1.36 7.13 21.51
C GLU A 303 -1.16 8.07 20.32
N ILE A 304 -0.01 7.98 19.67
CA ILE A 304 0.45 8.90 18.63
C ILE A 304 0.14 8.29 17.27
N LYS A 305 -0.57 9.02 16.42
CA LYS A 305 -0.88 8.57 15.05
C LYS A 305 -0.40 9.55 13.99
N VAL A 306 0.20 9.00 12.94
CA VAL A 306 0.79 9.73 11.81
C VAL A 306 -0.08 9.73 10.54
N ALA A 307 -1.27 9.14 10.59
CA ALA A 307 -2.19 9.05 9.45
C ALA A 307 -2.56 10.41 8.86
N LYS A 308 -2.93 10.45 7.58
CA LYS A 308 -3.15 11.70 6.82
C LYS A 308 -4.28 12.63 7.32
N THR A 309 -5.17 12.16 8.19
CA THR A 309 -6.32 12.93 8.66
C THR A 309 -6.59 12.71 10.14
N VAL A 310 -7.13 13.73 10.81
CA VAL A 310 -7.59 13.65 12.21
C VAL A 310 -8.55 12.47 12.42
N LYS A 311 -9.50 12.27 11.50
CA LYS A 311 -10.46 11.15 11.57
C LYS A 311 -9.78 9.78 11.52
N ALA A 312 -8.73 9.63 10.72
CA ALA A 312 -7.96 8.39 10.64
C ALA A 312 -7.14 8.17 11.93
N CYS A 313 -6.44 9.20 12.42
CA CYS A 313 -5.74 9.15 13.71
C CYS A 313 -6.67 8.73 14.85
N ILE A 314 -7.86 9.33 14.94
CA ILE A 314 -8.86 8.99 15.96
C ILE A 314 -9.32 7.53 15.80
N ARG A 315 -9.62 7.09 14.58
CA ARG A 315 -10.09 5.73 14.33
C ARG A 315 -9.05 4.68 14.76
N GLN A 316 -7.78 4.92 14.49
CA GLN A 316 -6.69 3.98 14.77
C GLN A 316 -6.30 3.97 16.25
N ALA A 317 -6.27 5.13 16.91
CA ALA A 317 -5.83 5.22 18.30
C ALA A 317 -6.85 4.68 19.32
N ILE A 318 -8.16 4.78 19.05
CA ILE A 318 -9.20 4.40 20.02
C ILE A 318 -9.09 2.93 20.45
N PRO A 319 -9.05 1.93 19.54
CA PRO A 319 -8.97 0.52 19.94
C PRO A 319 -7.80 0.23 20.89
N GLN A 320 -6.61 0.73 20.53
CA GLN A 320 -5.39 0.55 21.32
C GLN A 320 -5.50 1.19 22.71
N LEU A 321 -5.93 2.46 22.78
CA LEU A 321 -6.13 3.15 24.07
C LEU A 321 -7.15 2.43 24.96
N LEU A 322 -8.24 1.92 24.39
CA LEU A 322 -9.25 1.18 25.13
C LEU A 322 -8.70 -0.18 25.61
N GLU A 323 -7.91 -0.87 24.80
CA GLU A 323 -7.27 -2.13 25.20
C GLU A 323 -6.27 -1.90 26.34
N TYR A 324 -5.40 -0.91 26.21
CA TYR A 324 -4.42 -0.56 27.25
C TYR A 324 -5.08 -0.19 28.57
N ALA A 325 -6.24 0.46 28.54
CA ALA A 325 -6.93 0.91 29.74
C ALA A 325 -7.87 -0.14 30.34
N TYR A 326 -8.53 -0.94 29.50
CA TYR A 326 -9.70 -1.73 29.91
C TYR A 326 -9.58 -3.24 29.65
N TRP A 327 -8.68 -3.69 28.77
CA TRP A 327 -8.43 -5.12 28.54
C TRP A 327 -7.41 -5.69 29.55
N ARG A 328 -7.62 -5.38 30.84
CA ARG A 328 -6.71 -5.76 31.94
C ARG A 328 -7.48 -6.15 33.18
N LYS A 329 -6.82 -6.88 34.09
CA LYS A 329 -7.42 -7.31 35.37
C LYS A 329 -7.30 -6.25 36.48
N ASP A 330 -6.31 -5.36 36.40
CA ASP A 330 -6.15 -4.25 37.32
C ASP A 330 -7.07 -3.09 36.90
N SER A 331 -8.09 -2.81 37.71
CA SER A 331 -9.02 -1.70 37.48
C SER A 331 -8.40 -0.36 37.88
N ASN A 332 -8.66 0.70 37.08
CA ASN A 332 -8.30 2.11 37.32
C ASN A 332 -6.83 2.47 37.14
N VAL A 333 -6.20 1.97 36.07
CA VAL A 333 -4.82 2.38 35.73
C VAL A 333 -4.80 3.77 35.06
N ALA A 334 -5.84 4.10 34.28
CA ALA A 334 -5.89 5.34 33.52
C ALA A 334 -7.21 6.12 33.62
N ASP A 335 -7.11 7.42 33.95
CA ASP A 335 -8.23 8.37 34.02
C ASP A 335 -8.44 9.12 32.70
N LYS A 336 -7.41 9.22 31.84
CA LYS A 336 -7.50 9.92 30.55
C LYS A 336 -6.76 9.19 29.44
N LEU A 337 -7.39 9.18 28.28
CA LEU A 337 -6.90 8.55 27.06
C LEU A 337 -6.78 9.61 25.97
N TYR A 338 -5.55 9.94 25.58
CA TYR A 338 -5.24 11.00 24.63
C TYR A 338 -4.86 10.43 23.27
N ILE A 339 -5.58 10.88 22.25
CA ILE A 339 -5.22 10.68 20.84
C ILE A 339 -4.31 11.84 20.46
N ALA A 340 -3.09 11.57 20.05
CA ALA A 340 -2.11 12.59 19.73
C ALA A 340 -1.72 12.57 18.25
N SER A 341 -1.72 13.73 17.59
CA SER A 341 -1.18 13.86 16.23
C SER A 341 -0.74 15.29 15.92
N LYS A 342 -0.01 15.50 14.81
CA LYS A 342 0.40 16.83 14.35
C LYS A 342 -0.75 17.74 13.89
N PHE A 343 -1.91 17.16 13.58
CA PHE A 343 -3.03 17.88 12.98
C PHE A 343 -3.85 18.63 14.02
N LYS A 344 -4.31 19.83 13.65
CA LYS A 344 -5.30 20.55 14.44
C LYS A 344 -6.64 19.81 14.41
N LEU A 345 -7.28 19.67 15.57
CA LEU A 345 -8.60 19.09 15.69
C LEU A 345 -9.61 19.87 14.82
N THR A 346 -10.41 19.14 14.04
CA THR A 346 -11.51 19.73 13.27
C THR A 346 -12.78 19.80 14.11
N LYS A 347 -13.72 20.67 13.74
CA LYS A 347 -14.99 20.81 14.45
C LYS A 347 -15.77 19.48 14.51
N ASP A 348 -15.86 18.77 13.39
CA ASP A 348 -16.55 17.47 13.35
C ASP A 348 -15.88 16.42 14.25
N ALA A 349 -14.55 16.44 14.33
CA ALA A 349 -13.81 15.53 15.19
C ALA A 349 -13.96 15.90 16.67
N GLU A 350 -14.01 17.19 17.00
CA GLU A 350 -14.30 17.69 18.34
C GLU A 350 -15.69 17.24 18.79
N GLU A 351 -16.72 17.46 17.97
CA GLU A 351 -18.10 17.03 18.24
C GLU A 351 -18.21 15.50 18.40
N TYR A 352 -17.49 14.74 17.59
CA TYR A 352 -17.43 13.28 17.70
C TYR A 352 -16.84 12.83 19.05
N LEU A 353 -15.68 13.37 19.44
CA LEU A 353 -15.06 13.02 20.73
C LEU A 353 -15.91 13.49 21.92
N ASP A 354 -16.58 14.64 21.79
CA ASP A 354 -17.53 15.15 22.77
C ASP A 354 -18.72 14.20 22.96
N LEU A 355 -19.25 13.66 21.86
CA LEU A 355 -20.31 12.67 21.89
C LEU A 355 -19.84 11.38 22.58
N LEU A 356 -18.62 10.91 22.30
CA LEU A 356 -18.07 9.72 22.97
C LEU A 356 -17.95 9.92 24.48
N ARG A 357 -17.43 11.08 24.91
CA ARG A 357 -17.34 11.46 26.33
C ARG A 357 -18.71 11.54 26.98
N LYS A 358 -19.66 12.28 26.39
CA LYS A 358 -20.96 12.56 27.02
C LYS A 358 -21.91 11.38 27.01
N ARG A 359 -21.91 10.57 25.95
CA ARG A 359 -22.86 9.47 25.77
C ARG A 359 -22.38 8.16 26.39
N PHE A 360 -21.09 7.86 26.28
CA PHE A 360 -20.52 6.57 26.69
C PHE A 360 -19.56 6.70 27.89
N ASN A 361 -19.33 7.92 28.37
CA ASN A 361 -18.42 8.20 29.47
C ASN A 361 -16.98 7.69 29.21
N LEU A 362 -16.57 7.67 27.94
CA LEU A 362 -15.21 7.31 27.55
C LEU A 362 -14.31 8.54 27.72
N PRO A 363 -13.24 8.50 28.53
CA PRO A 363 -12.38 9.65 28.81
C PRO A 363 -11.36 9.90 27.69
N LEU A 364 -11.86 9.97 26.45
CA LEU A 364 -11.07 10.19 25.24
C LEU A 364 -10.88 11.68 25.00
N TYR A 365 -9.63 12.10 24.84
CA TYR A 365 -9.21 13.48 24.58
C TYR A 365 -8.30 13.53 23.35
N TYR A 366 -8.03 14.73 22.86
CA TYR A 366 -7.15 14.94 21.72
C TYR A 366 -6.08 15.96 22.05
N GLU A 367 -4.82 15.63 21.75
CA GLU A 367 -3.67 16.52 21.92
C GLU A 367 -3.03 16.79 20.56
N ARG A 368 -2.81 18.06 20.23
CA ARG A 368 -2.05 18.41 19.03
C ARG A 368 -0.57 18.48 19.38
N ILE A 369 0.23 17.70 18.68
CA ILE A 369 1.69 17.78 18.76
C ILE A 369 2.18 18.90 17.86
N ILE A 370 3.04 19.76 18.40
CA ILE A 370 3.74 20.82 17.67
C ILE A 370 5.19 20.38 17.55
N LEU A 371 5.68 20.25 16.32
CA LEU A 371 7.09 20.00 16.00
C LEU A 371 7.89 21.30 15.96
#